data_AF-A0A7K9RR06-F1
#
_entry.id   AF-A0A7K9RR06-F1
#
_cell.length_a   1.000
_cell.length_b   1.000
_cell.length_c   1.000
_cell.angle_alpha   90.00
_cell.angle_beta   90.00
_cell.angle_gamma   90.00
#
_symmetry.space_group_name_H-M   'P 1'
#
loop_
_entity.id
_entity.type
_entity.pdbx_description
1 polymer ?
#
loop_
_entity_poly.entity_id
_entity_poly.type
_entity_poly.pdbx_seq_one_letter_code
_entity_poly.pdbx_strand_id
1 'polypeptide(L)'
;MAGDRLPRKVMDPKKLASLLRNGAEGTLVIDSRSFVEYNSWHVLSSVNICCSKLVKRRLQQDKVSITELIQPASKMKVEAEDHQDVVVYDQSTRDVTGLAADSFLSILLGKLDSCFHSVSILTGGFATFSSCFPGLCEGKPAAILPMSISQPCLPVANVGPTRILPHLYLGSQKDVLNKDLMTQNGISYVLNASNSCPKPDFICDSHFMRIPVNDNYCEKLLPWLDKSIEFIDKAKVSSCQVIVHCLAGISRSATIAIAYIMKTMGMSSDDAYRFVKDRRPSISPNFNFLGQLLEYERSLKLLKALKSKGDWGEGDAQQDPAEVAESSRQPPTPTSEKAEDVPRSSGPASPTGDPERQSGTPKVLSPTTLQQGLNGLHLSSERIQDTNRLKRSFSLDIKSAYSPGLRQDPPGPPGPGEAPKLCKLDSPSGSGSLSPFSPGADSPDRPAGPELLLEAK
;
A
#
# COMPACT_ATOMS: atom_id res chain seq x y z
N MET A 1 -40.46 -4.58 19.59
CA MET A 1 -41.05 -3.63 18.62
C MET A 1 -40.24 -3.67 17.33
N ALA A 2 -40.67 -4.47 16.35
CA ALA A 2 -40.15 -4.32 14.99
C ALA A 2 -40.90 -3.15 14.36
N GLY A 3 -40.26 -1.98 14.30
CA GLY A 3 -40.87 -0.81 13.65
C GLY A 3 -40.87 -1.02 12.14
N ASP A 4 -42.03 -0.84 11.51
CA ASP A 4 -42.17 -0.82 10.05
C ASP A 4 -41.25 0.26 9.47
N ARG A 5 -40.10 -0.17 8.94
CA ARG A 5 -39.26 0.72 8.14
C ARG A 5 -39.98 0.94 6.80
N LEU A 6 -40.36 2.19 6.54
CA LEU A 6 -40.77 2.64 5.21
C LEU A 6 -39.80 2.07 4.15
N PRO A 7 -40.30 1.63 2.98
CA PRO A 7 -39.46 1.08 1.93
C PRO A 7 -38.38 2.10 1.56
N ARG A 8 -37.12 1.67 1.61
CA ARG A 8 -35.97 2.55 1.41
C ARG A 8 -36.07 3.27 0.05
N LYS A 9 -35.82 4.59 0.05
CA LYS A 9 -35.76 5.42 -1.15
C LYS A 9 -34.80 4.79 -2.18
N VAL A 10 -35.26 4.65 -3.41
CA VAL A 10 -34.44 4.15 -4.53
C VAL A 10 -34.17 5.31 -5.49
N MET A 11 -32.94 5.42 -5.98
CA MET A 11 -32.51 6.43 -6.94
C MET A 11 -32.43 5.81 -8.34
N ASP A 12 -33.23 6.33 -9.27
CA ASP A 12 -33.15 5.93 -10.67
C ASP A 12 -31.85 6.47 -11.33
N PRO A 13 -31.14 5.67 -12.16
CA PRO A 13 -29.92 6.11 -12.85
C PRO A 13 -30.08 7.39 -13.68
N LYS A 14 -31.23 7.61 -14.34
CA LYS A 14 -31.47 8.84 -15.13
C LYS A 14 -31.60 10.05 -14.22
N LYS A 15 -32.21 9.90 -13.04
CA LYS A 15 -32.33 10.96 -12.04
C LYS A 15 -30.96 11.34 -11.48
N LEU A 16 -30.13 10.36 -11.08
CA LEU A 16 -28.76 10.61 -10.65
C LEU A 16 -27.93 11.31 -11.75
N ALA A 17 -28.06 10.85 -12.99
CA ALA A 17 -27.36 11.45 -14.12
C ALA A 17 -27.80 12.90 -14.44
N SER A 18 -29.03 13.28 -14.07
CA SER A 18 -29.50 14.67 -14.13
C SER A 18 -28.86 15.53 -13.03
N LEU A 19 -28.81 15.02 -11.80
CA LEU A 19 -28.18 15.70 -10.67
C LEU A 19 -26.69 15.98 -10.92
N LEU A 20 -25.95 14.98 -11.42
CA LEU A 20 -24.52 15.09 -11.75
C LEU A 20 -24.25 16.11 -12.88
N ARG A 21 -25.14 16.19 -13.88
CA ARG A 21 -25.03 17.21 -14.95
C ARG A 21 -25.27 18.63 -14.46
N ASN A 22 -26.09 18.79 -13.41
CA ASN A 22 -26.43 20.08 -12.82
C ASN A 22 -25.48 20.49 -11.68
N GLY A 23 -24.28 19.90 -11.60
CA GLY A 23 -23.25 20.24 -10.61
C GLY A 23 -23.31 19.46 -9.29
N ALA A 24 -24.30 18.59 -9.09
CA ALA A 24 -24.48 17.73 -7.92
C ALA A 24 -24.52 18.45 -6.55
N GLU A 25 -24.80 19.76 -6.52
CA GLU A 25 -24.88 20.53 -5.26
C GLU A 25 -25.90 19.89 -4.31
N GLY A 26 -25.46 19.59 -3.08
CA GLY A 26 -26.27 18.92 -2.06
C GLY A 26 -26.46 17.40 -2.25
N THR A 27 -25.87 16.75 -3.27
CA THR A 27 -25.95 15.28 -3.46
C THR A 27 -24.62 14.59 -3.17
N LEU A 28 -24.57 13.76 -2.12
CA LEU A 28 -23.40 12.94 -1.81
C LEU A 28 -23.54 11.55 -2.44
N VAL A 29 -22.67 11.23 -3.40
CA VAL A 29 -22.65 9.90 -4.05
C VAL A 29 -21.58 9.02 -3.40
N ILE A 30 -21.95 7.82 -2.95
CA ILE A 30 -21.07 6.87 -2.26
C ILE A 30 -20.93 5.58 -3.07
N ASP A 31 -19.70 5.24 -3.46
CA ASP A 31 -19.35 3.94 -4.02
C ASP A 31 -19.01 2.96 -2.89
N SER A 32 -19.82 1.92 -2.71
CA SER A 32 -19.61 0.87 -1.71
C SER A 32 -18.83 -0.34 -2.22
N ARG A 33 -18.32 -0.33 -3.46
CA ARG A 33 -17.56 -1.45 -4.05
C ARG A 33 -16.14 -1.53 -3.49
N SER A 34 -15.35 -2.51 -3.95
CA SER A 34 -13.95 -2.60 -3.55
C SER A 34 -13.13 -1.43 -4.10
N PHE A 35 -12.03 -1.12 -3.41
CA PHE A 35 -11.07 -0.10 -3.85
C PHE A 35 -10.58 -0.32 -5.29
N VAL A 36 -10.44 -1.57 -5.74
CA VAL A 36 -9.97 -1.89 -7.10
C VAL A 36 -11.03 -1.54 -8.14
N GLU A 37 -12.30 -1.88 -7.88
CA GLU A 37 -13.41 -1.55 -8.78
C GLU A 37 -13.59 -0.03 -8.92
N TYR A 38 -13.58 0.68 -7.78
CA TYR A 38 -13.66 2.15 -7.75
C TYR A 38 -12.52 2.80 -8.55
N ASN A 39 -11.25 2.50 -8.25
CA ASN A 39 -10.12 3.12 -8.94
C ASN A 39 -10.02 2.74 -10.43
N SER A 40 -10.65 1.65 -10.86
CA SER A 40 -10.75 1.30 -12.27
C SER A 40 -11.75 2.20 -13.00
N TRP A 41 -12.99 2.24 -12.50
CA TRP A 41 -14.08 3.02 -13.10
C TRP A 41 -15.23 3.20 -12.09
N HIS A 42 -15.62 4.45 -11.80
CA HIS A 42 -16.64 4.82 -10.80
C HIS A 42 -17.51 5.98 -11.28
N VAL A 43 -18.63 6.28 -10.60
CA VAL A 43 -19.47 7.45 -10.90
C VAL A 43 -18.72 8.74 -10.57
N LEU A 44 -18.83 9.73 -11.46
CA LEU A 44 -18.24 11.07 -11.34
C LEU A 44 -18.45 11.67 -9.93
N SER A 45 -17.37 12.16 -9.32
CA SER A 45 -17.36 12.81 -8.00
C SER A 45 -17.87 11.95 -6.82
N SER A 46 -17.98 10.62 -6.98
CA SER A 46 -18.38 9.74 -5.87
C SER A 46 -17.25 9.46 -4.88
N VAL A 47 -17.61 9.16 -3.63
CA VAL A 47 -16.70 8.85 -2.53
C VAL A 47 -16.68 7.34 -2.28
N ASN A 48 -15.50 6.70 -2.29
CA ASN A 48 -15.41 5.27 -2.00
C ASN A 48 -15.40 4.96 -0.50
N ILE A 49 -16.38 4.19 -0.04
CA ILE A 49 -16.34 3.52 1.26
C ILE A 49 -16.12 2.02 0.99
N CYS A 50 -14.85 1.65 0.81
CA CYS A 50 -14.41 0.33 0.36
C CYS A 50 -15.03 -0.84 1.15
N CYS A 51 -15.77 -1.71 0.46
CA CYS A 51 -16.26 -2.98 1.00
C CYS A 51 -15.10 -3.90 1.40
N SER A 52 -14.76 -3.87 2.68
CA SER A 52 -13.74 -4.75 3.27
C SER A 52 -14.22 -5.31 4.60
N LYS A 53 -13.76 -6.52 4.94
CA LYS A 53 -14.05 -7.17 6.23
C LYS A 53 -13.61 -6.32 7.43
N LEU A 54 -12.56 -5.49 7.28
CA LEU A 54 -12.09 -4.59 8.34
C LEU A 54 -13.03 -3.40 8.53
N VAL A 55 -13.42 -2.71 7.45
CA VAL A 55 -14.35 -1.56 7.54
C VAL A 55 -15.72 -2.03 8.04
N LYS A 56 -16.26 -3.14 7.49
CA LYS A 56 -17.48 -3.81 8.01
C LYS A 56 -17.40 -4.01 9.53
N ARG A 57 -16.33 -4.66 10.01
CA ARG A 57 -16.15 -4.95 11.45
C ARG A 57 -15.99 -3.69 12.30
N ARG A 58 -15.32 -2.64 11.82
CA ARG A 58 -15.17 -1.39 12.59
C ARG A 58 -16.47 -0.59 12.66
N LEU A 59 -17.25 -0.54 11.57
CA LEU A 59 -18.59 0.05 11.55
C LEU A 59 -19.56 -0.70 12.47
N GLN A 60 -19.54 -2.04 12.46
CA GLN A 60 -20.36 -2.86 13.38
C GLN A 60 -19.99 -2.70 14.86
N GLN A 61 -18.75 -2.30 15.15
CA GLN A 61 -18.24 -2.10 16.51
C GLN A 61 -18.21 -0.63 16.94
N ASP A 62 -18.73 0.29 16.11
CA ASP A 62 -18.69 1.74 16.32
C ASP A 62 -17.27 2.28 16.62
N LYS A 63 -16.25 1.64 16.02
CA LYS A 63 -14.82 1.98 16.12
C LYS A 63 -14.32 2.85 14.96
N VAL A 64 -15.23 3.34 14.14
CA VAL A 64 -15.04 4.34 13.09
C VAL A 64 -16.42 4.90 12.77
N SER A 65 -16.56 6.21 12.66
CA SER A 65 -17.81 6.84 12.27
C SER A 65 -17.94 6.94 10.74
N ILE A 66 -19.17 7.15 10.26
CA ILE A 66 -19.42 7.38 8.83
C ILE A 66 -18.84 8.73 8.37
N THR A 67 -18.90 9.75 9.22
CA THR A 67 -18.31 11.07 8.93
C THR A 67 -16.79 11.02 8.81
N GLU A 68 -16.10 10.24 9.66
CA GLU A 68 -14.65 9.96 9.54
C GLU A 68 -14.27 9.25 8.24
N LEU A 69 -15.15 8.45 7.65
CA LEU A 69 -14.91 7.75 6.38
C LEU A 69 -15.17 8.64 5.15
N ILE A 70 -16.04 9.65 5.27
CA ILE A 70 -16.41 10.53 4.16
C ILE A 70 -15.51 11.78 4.11
N GLN A 71 -15.26 12.44 5.25
CA GLN A 71 -14.55 13.73 5.30
C GLN A 71 -13.17 13.74 4.62
N PRO A 72 -12.30 12.70 4.70
CA PRO A 72 -11.01 12.70 4.02
C PRO A 72 -11.10 12.54 2.49
N ALA A 73 -12.27 12.16 1.97
CA ALA A 73 -12.48 11.79 0.56
C ALA A 73 -13.48 12.70 -0.18
N SER A 74 -14.28 13.50 0.54
CA SER A 74 -15.19 14.49 -0.04
C SER A 74 -14.50 15.85 -0.24
N LYS A 75 -14.65 16.45 -1.43
CA LYS A 75 -14.28 17.86 -1.66
C LYS A 75 -15.24 18.87 -1.01
N MET A 76 -16.44 18.40 -0.62
CA MET A 76 -17.41 19.19 0.15
C MET A 76 -17.18 19.02 1.65
N LYS A 77 -17.42 20.10 2.40
CA LYS A 77 -17.46 20.10 3.85
C LYS A 77 -18.76 19.42 4.29
N VAL A 78 -18.67 18.17 4.76
CA VAL A 78 -19.83 17.45 5.30
C VAL A 78 -20.11 17.95 6.71
N GLU A 79 -20.97 18.96 6.81
CA GLU A 79 -21.60 19.41 8.04
C GLU A 79 -22.94 18.68 8.21
N ALA A 80 -23.21 18.18 9.41
CA ALA A 80 -24.30 17.21 9.66
C ALA A 80 -25.72 17.81 9.66
N GLU A 81 -25.84 19.12 9.45
CA GLU A 81 -27.07 19.90 9.65
C GLU A 81 -27.75 20.32 8.33
N ASP A 82 -27.08 20.18 7.18
CA ASP A 82 -27.62 20.57 5.88
C ASP A 82 -28.37 19.43 5.18
N HIS A 83 -29.35 19.76 4.34
CA HIS A 83 -30.22 18.80 3.64
C HIS A 83 -29.50 18.04 2.49
N GLN A 84 -28.47 17.25 2.82
CA GLN A 84 -27.75 16.44 1.84
C GLN A 84 -28.51 15.15 1.47
N ASP A 85 -28.72 14.96 0.16
CA ASP A 85 -29.32 13.77 -0.43
C ASP A 85 -28.22 12.73 -0.69
N VAL A 86 -28.21 11.61 0.04
CA VAL A 86 -27.18 10.57 -0.11
C VAL A 86 -27.63 9.49 -1.10
N VAL A 87 -26.74 9.14 -2.04
CA VAL A 87 -26.95 8.07 -3.02
C VAL A 87 -25.82 7.04 -2.90
N VAL A 88 -26.15 5.83 -2.45
CA VAL A 88 -25.20 4.72 -2.32
C VAL A 88 -25.36 3.76 -3.49
N TYR A 89 -24.26 3.26 -4.03
CA TYR A 89 -24.27 2.23 -5.06
C TYR A 89 -23.20 1.16 -4.83
N ASP A 90 -23.53 -0.07 -5.18
CA ASP A 90 -22.60 -1.19 -5.29
C ASP A 90 -22.44 -1.58 -6.78
N GLN A 91 -22.04 -2.81 -7.09
CA GLN A 91 -21.86 -3.22 -8.49
C GLN A 91 -23.19 -3.43 -9.24
N SER A 92 -24.26 -3.95 -8.61
CA SER A 92 -25.46 -4.39 -9.34
C SER A 92 -26.78 -4.51 -8.54
N THR A 93 -26.81 -4.14 -7.26
CA THR A 93 -28.03 -4.24 -6.43
C THR A 93 -29.14 -3.35 -6.98
N ARG A 94 -30.35 -3.91 -7.11
CA ARG A 94 -31.54 -3.21 -7.63
C ARG A 94 -32.36 -2.55 -6.53
N ASP A 95 -32.53 -3.27 -5.42
CA ASP A 95 -33.28 -2.85 -4.24
C ASP A 95 -32.73 -3.57 -3.00
N VAL A 96 -33.18 -3.15 -1.81
CA VAL A 96 -32.72 -3.71 -0.53
C VAL A 96 -33.47 -4.95 -0.06
N THR A 97 -34.50 -5.42 -0.77
CA THR A 97 -35.38 -6.52 -0.31
C THR A 97 -34.68 -7.89 -0.33
N GLY A 98 -33.67 -8.04 -1.19
CA GLY A 98 -32.85 -9.26 -1.30
C GLY A 98 -31.50 -9.22 -0.57
N LEU A 99 -31.17 -8.15 0.17
CA LEU A 99 -29.86 -8.03 0.82
C LEU A 99 -29.80 -8.81 2.15
N ALA A 100 -28.75 -9.62 2.33
CA ALA A 100 -28.46 -10.24 3.63
C ALA A 100 -28.30 -9.16 4.71
N ALA A 101 -28.89 -9.37 5.90
CA ALA A 101 -28.88 -8.39 6.98
C ALA A 101 -27.46 -8.05 7.48
N ASP A 102 -26.52 -9.00 7.38
CA ASP A 102 -25.11 -8.78 7.70
C ASP A 102 -24.28 -8.24 6.52
N SER A 103 -24.85 -8.04 5.33
CA SER A 103 -24.09 -7.57 4.17
C SER A 103 -23.42 -6.22 4.46
N PHE A 104 -22.28 -5.95 3.82
CA PHE A 104 -21.60 -4.67 3.99
C PHE A 104 -22.51 -3.49 3.62
N LEU A 105 -23.26 -3.62 2.53
CA LEU A 105 -24.20 -2.61 2.05
C LEU A 105 -25.34 -2.38 3.06
N SER A 106 -25.91 -3.45 3.64
CA SER A 106 -26.94 -3.35 4.69
C SER A 106 -26.44 -2.60 5.94
N ILE A 107 -25.20 -2.88 6.37
CA ILE A 107 -24.56 -2.22 7.51
C ILE A 107 -24.24 -0.76 7.20
N LEU A 108 -23.68 -0.48 6.02
CA LEU A 108 -23.36 0.87 5.57
C LEU A 108 -24.60 1.75 5.48
N LEU A 109 -25.67 1.25 4.82
CA LEU A 109 -26.96 1.92 4.74
C LEU A 109 -27.56 2.17 6.13
N GLY A 110 -27.50 1.19 7.03
CA GLY A 110 -27.99 1.33 8.41
C GLY A 110 -27.26 2.38 9.24
N LYS A 111 -25.96 2.62 8.97
CA LYS A 111 -25.18 3.70 9.60
C LYS A 111 -25.37 5.06 8.92
N LEU A 112 -25.63 5.08 7.61
CA LEU A 112 -25.99 6.30 6.89
C LEU A 112 -27.37 6.82 7.32
N ASP A 113 -28.35 5.94 7.54
CA ASP A 113 -29.68 6.29 8.06
C ASP A 113 -29.63 7.03 9.40
N SER A 114 -28.63 6.74 10.24
CA SER A 114 -28.43 7.42 11.53
C SER A 114 -27.68 8.75 11.43
N CYS A 115 -27.20 9.13 10.25
CA CYS A 115 -26.41 10.34 10.03
C CYS A 115 -26.99 11.29 8.98
N PHE A 116 -27.94 10.86 8.15
CA PHE A 116 -28.46 11.64 7.02
C PHE A 116 -29.98 11.48 6.88
N HIS A 117 -30.66 12.60 6.62
CA HIS A 117 -32.12 12.67 6.46
C HIS A 117 -32.66 11.98 5.20
N SER A 118 -31.83 11.81 4.17
CA SER A 118 -32.20 11.05 2.97
C SER A 118 -31.06 10.18 2.50
N VAL A 119 -31.29 8.87 2.51
CA VAL A 119 -30.35 7.86 2.02
C VAL A 119 -31.08 6.98 1.02
N SER A 120 -30.53 6.91 -0.20
CA SER A 120 -31.10 6.15 -1.31
C SER A 120 -30.09 5.19 -1.92
N ILE A 121 -30.58 4.09 -2.49
CA ILE A 121 -29.77 3.13 -3.24
C ILE A 121 -29.98 3.31 -4.74
N LEU A 122 -28.90 3.28 -5.53
CA LEU A 122 -28.95 3.41 -6.99
C LEU A 122 -29.46 2.12 -7.64
N THR A 123 -30.58 2.17 -8.38
CA THR A 123 -31.18 0.99 -9.01
C THR A 123 -30.21 0.31 -9.99
N GLY A 124 -29.81 -0.91 -9.67
CA GLY A 124 -28.96 -1.73 -10.53
C GLY A 124 -27.48 -1.37 -10.46
N GLY A 125 -27.08 -0.62 -9.43
CA GLY A 125 -25.70 -0.28 -9.10
C GLY A 125 -24.90 0.37 -10.23
N PHE A 126 -23.58 0.26 -10.11
CA PHE A 126 -22.64 0.80 -11.07
C PHE A 126 -22.82 0.21 -12.47
N ALA A 127 -23.10 -1.09 -12.59
CA ALA A 127 -23.25 -1.76 -13.89
C ALA A 127 -24.39 -1.14 -14.74
N THR A 128 -25.51 -0.79 -14.11
CA THR A 128 -26.64 -0.16 -14.81
C THR A 128 -26.34 1.31 -15.10
N PHE A 129 -25.77 2.05 -14.15
CA PHE A 129 -25.45 3.46 -14.35
C PHE A 129 -24.39 3.67 -15.45
N SER A 130 -23.28 2.94 -15.40
CA SER A 130 -22.16 3.08 -16.35
C SER A 130 -22.51 2.65 -17.77
N SER A 131 -23.45 1.71 -17.95
CA SER A 131 -23.95 1.33 -19.28
C SER A 131 -24.87 2.40 -19.89
N CYS A 132 -25.64 3.12 -19.07
CA CYS A 132 -26.54 4.19 -19.53
C CYS A 132 -25.83 5.55 -19.66
N PHE A 133 -24.83 5.83 -18.82
CA PHE A 133 -24.20 7.14 -18.66
C PHE A 133 -22.66 7.07 -18.55
N PRO A 134 -21.95 6.44 -19.51
CA PRO A 134 -20.50 6.25 -19.42
C PRO A 134 -19.71 7.57 -19.34
N GLY A 135 -20.25 8.66 -19.90
CA GLY A 135 -19.67 10.01 -19.81
C GLY A 135 -19.85 10.72 -18.46
N LEU A 136 -20.53 10.10 -17.49
CA LEU A 136 -20.63 10.55 -16.09
C LEU A 136 -19.90 9.59 -15.14
N CYS A 137 -18.87 8.92 -15.64
CA CYS A 137 -18.01 8.03 -14.87
C CYS A 137 -16.54 8.45 -14.98
N GLU A 138 -15.83 8.45 -13.85
CA GLU A 138 -14.40 8.74 -13.76
C GLU A 138 -13.57 7.44 -13.72
N GLY A 139 -12.34 7.51 -14.21
CA GLY A 139 -11.46 6.35 -14.42
C GLY A 139 -11.34 5.98 -15.90
N LYS A 140 -10.61 4.90 -16.19
CA LYS A 140 -10.46 4.36 -17.55
C LYS A 140 -11.23 3.05 -17.61
N PRO A 141 -12.38 2.96 -18.31
CA PRO A 141 -12.93 1.66 -18.66
C PRO A 141 -11.84 0.92 -19.44
N ALA A 142 -11.47 -0.28 -18.99
CA ALA A 142 -10.52 -1.11 -19.72
C ALA A 142 -11.09 -1.30 -21.12
N ALA A 143 -10.34 -0.86 -22.14
CA ALA A 143 -10.78 -0.99 -23.53
C ALA A 143 -11.14 -2.45 -23.80
N ILE A 144 -12.20 -2.67 -24.59
CA ILE A 144 -12.66 -4.00 -24.98
C ILE A 144 -11.64 -4.60 -25.96
N LEU A 145 -10.50 -5.02 -25.42
CA LEU A 145 -9.62 -5.97 -26.06
C LEU A 145 -10.33 -7.34 -26.03
N PRO A 146 -10.17 -8.17 -27.06
CA PRO A 146 -10.73 -9.53 -27.06
C PRO A 146 -10.29 -10.22 -25.76
N MET A 147 -11.20 -10.97 -25.12
CA MET A 147 -11.03 -11.48 -23.76
C MET A 147 -9.74 -12.31 -23.61
N SER A 148 -8.63 -11.63 -23.33
CA SER A 148 -7.33 -12.19 -23.01
C SER A 148 -7.36 -12.68 -21.57
N ILE A 149 -8.18 -13.72 -21.37
CA ILE A 149 -8.37 -14.53 -20.17
C ILE A 149 -7.83 -13.84 -18.92
N SER A 150 -8.57 -12.80 -18.49
CA SER A 150 -8.83 -12.63 -17.07
C SER A 150 -9.71 -13.81 -16.66
N GLN A 151 -9.07 -14.98 -16.56
CA GLN A 151 -9.60 -16.08 -15.77
C GLN A 151 -10.04 -15.46 -14.43
N PRO A 152 -11.12 -15.95 -13.79
CA PRO A 152 -11.27 -15.69 -12.36
C PRO A 152 -9.93 -16.02 -11.72
N CYS A 153 -9.51 -15.25 -10.72
CA CYS A 153 -8.33 -15.58 -9.93
C CYS A 153 -8.61 -16.83 -9.09
N LEU A 154 -8.72 -17.99 -9.77
CA LEU A 154 -8.13 -19.23 -9.32
C LEU A 154 -6.79 -18.84 -8.71
N PRO A 155 -6.48 -19.32 -7.49
CA PRO A 155 -5.14 -19.14 -6.98
C PRO A 155 -4.19 -19.67 -8.05
N VAL A 156 -3.38 -18.79 -8.64
CA VAL A 156 -2.12 -19.21 -9.25
C VAL A 156 -1.31 -19.67 -8.06
N ALA A 157 -1.56 -20.92 -7.66
CA ALA A 157 -0.82 -21.64 -6.68
C ALA A 157 0.54 -21.83 -7.32
N ASN A 158 1.46 -20.90 -7.05
CA ASN A 158 2.85 -21.08 -7.41
C ASN A 158 3.25 -22.41 -6.78
N VAL A 159 3.54 -23.39 -7.61
CA VAL A 159 3.90 -24.73 -7.18
C VAL A 159 5.32 -24.64 -6.64
N GLY A 160 5.44 -24.36 -5.35
CA GLY A 160 6.71 -24.16 -4.67
C GLY A 160 7.28 -22.73 -4.73
N PRO A 161 8.58 -22.59 -4.40
CA PRO A 161 9.26 -21.31 -4.38
C PRO A 161 9.59 -20.84 -5.80
N THR A 162 9.40 -19.55 -6.06
CA THR A 162 9.71 -18.95 -7.37
C THR A 162 11.18 -18.54 -7.41
N ARG A 163 11.95 -19.02 -8.39
CA ARG A 163 13.32 -18.53 -8.65
C ARG A 163 13.27 -17.11 -9.24
N ILE A 164 13.82 -16.13 -8.53
CA ILE A 164 13.91 -14.73 -8.97
C ILE A 164 15.23 -14.47 -9.70
N LEU A 165 16.34 -14.94 -9.12
CA LEU A 165 17.69 -14.96 -9.70
C LEU A 165 18.32 -16.35 -9.46
N PRO A 166 19.46 -16.72 -10.09
CA PRO A 166 20.07 -18.03 -9.89
C PRO A 166 20.32 -18.43 -8.42
N HIS A 167 20.64 -17.45 -7.57
CA HIS A 167 20.88 -17.62 -6.14
C HIS A 167 19.70 -17.20 -5.24
N LEU A 168 18.62 -16.63 -5.77
CA LEU A 168 17.53 -16.02 -4.98
C LEU A 168 16.16 -16.61 -5.34
N TYR A 169 15.50 -17.21 -4.36
CA TYR A 169 14.13 -17.70 -4.44
C TYR A 169 13.18 -16.87 -3.56
N LEU A 170 11.91 -16.78 -3.96
CA LEU A 170 10.82 -16.12 -3.25
C LEU A 170 9.70 -17.12 -2.96
N GLY A 171 9.34 -17.30 -1.68
CA GLY A 171 8.35 -18.30 -1.28
C GLY A 171 7.50 -17.95 -0.06
N SER A 172 6.73 -18.94 0.35
CA SER A 172 5.82 -19.01 1.48
C SER A 172 6.38 -19.90 2.60
N GLN A 173 5.69 -19.97 3.75
CA GLN A 173 6.05 -20.90 4.82
C GLN A 173 5.93 -22.37 4.36
N LYS A 174 4.96 -22.70 3.50
CA LYS A 174 4.75 -24.07 3.01
C LYS A 174 5.96 -24.56 2.20
N ASP A 175 6.51 -23.67 1.37
CA ASP A 175 7.67 -23.96 0.52
C ASP A 175 8.92 -24.25 1.37
N VAL A 176 9.14 -23.43 2.41
CA VAL A 176 10.31 -23.50 3.31
C VAL A 176 10.27 -24.66 4.28
N LEU A 177 9.08 -25.19 4.61
CA LEU A 177 8.92 -26.39 5.44
C LEU A 177 8.99 -27.71 4.64
N ASN A 178 8.95 -27.65 3.30
CA ASN A 178 9.11 -28.83 2.46
C ASN A 178 10.60 -29.12 2.24
N LYS A 179 11.14 -30.09 2.99
CA LYS A 179 12.56 -30.47 2.94
C LYS A 179 13.00 -30.91 1.55
N ASP A 180 12.22 -31.77 0.88
CA ASP A 180 12.58 -32.33 -0.42
C ASP A 180 12.65 -31.23 -1.48
N LEU A 181 11.70 -30.30 -1.47
CA LEU A 181 11.66 -29.14 -2.36
C LEU A 181 12.83 -28.17 -2.11
N MET A 182 13.22 -27.97 -0.84
CA MET A 182 14.38 -27.16 -0.47
C MET A 182 15.68 -27.82 -0.97
N THR A 183 15.87 -29.12 -0.74
CA THR A 183 17.03 -29.88 -1.21
C THR A 183 17.10 -29.95 -2.74
N GLN A 184 15.98 -30.21 -3.43
CA GLN A 184 15.90 -30.26 -4.90
C GLN A 184 16.34 -28.93 -5.57
N ASN A 185 16.07 -27.79 -4.93
CA ASN A 185 16.43 -26.47 -5.44
C ASN A 185 17.80 -25.96 -4.91
N GLY A 186 18.53 -26.77 -4.13
CA GLY A 186 19.83 -26.40 -3.52
C GLY A 186 19.71 -25.36 -2.38
N ILE A 187 18.50 -25.09 -1.89
CA ILE A 187 18.25 -23.97 -0.97
C ILE A 187 18.80 -24.31 0.41
N SER A 188 19.84 -23.59 0.79
CA SER A 188 20.61 -23.80 2.02
C SER A 188 20.59 -22.59 2.96
N TYR A 189 20.14 -21.43 2.47
CA TYR A 189 19.94 -20.20 3.25
C TYR A 189 18.46 -19.80 3.31
N VAL A 190 18.00 -19.31 4.46
CA VAL A 190 16.61 -18.89 4.67
C VAL A 190 16.54 -17.51 5.31
N LEU A 191 15.90 -16.56 4.63
CA LEU A 191 15.50 -15.27 5.18
C LEU A 191 13.99 -15.26 5.44
N ASN A 192 13.62 -15.18 6.72
CA ASN A 192 12.25 -15.28 7.21
C ASN A 192 11.72 -13.89 7.62
N ALA A 193 10.90 -13.29 6.75
CA ALA A 193 10.22 -12.02 6.98
C ALA A 193 8.88 -12.24 7.71
N SER A 194 8.95 -12.73 8.96
CA SER A 194 7.78 -12.89 9.82
C SER A 194 8.14 -13.00 11.31
N ASN A 195 7.14 -12.75 12.15
CA ASN A 195 7.17 -13.09 13.58
C ASN A 195 6.84 -14.56 13.85
N SER A 196 5.92 -15.16 13.09
CA SER A 196 5.26 -16.44 13.44
C SER A 196 5.73 -17.67 12.66
N CYS A 197 6.33 -17.54 11.47
CA CYS A 197 6.78 -18.71 10.72
C CYS A 197 8.02 -19.30 11.41
N PRO A 198 8.07 -20.61 11.72
CA PRO A 198 9.22 -21.23 12.38
C PRO A 198 10.47 -21.25 11.47
N LYS A 199 11.63 -21.54 12.06
CA LYS A 199 12.84 -21.95 11.33
C LYS A 199 12.70 -23.45 11.02
N PRO A 200 13.01 -23.96 9.80
CA PRO A 200 13.08 -25.39 9.56
C PRO A 200 14.28 -26.02 10.29
N ASP A 201 14.09 -27.19 10.89
CA ASP A 201 15.12 -27.87 11.69
C ASP A 201 16.36 -28.26 10.86
N PHE A 202 16.17 -28.51 9.56
CA PHE A 202 17.24 -28.85 8.61
C PHE A 202 18.05 -27.64 8.11
N ILE A 203 17.80 -26.42 8.62
CA ILE A 203 18.56 -25.21 8.27
C ILE A 203 19.44 -24.79 9.45
N CYS A 204 20.75 -24.70 9.20
CA CYS A 204 21.76 -24.23 10.15
C CYS A 204 21.49 -22.78 10.58
N ASP A 205 21.72 -22.45 11.86
CA ASP A 205 21.50 -21.09 12.37
C ASP A 205 22.39 -20.04 11.71
N SER A 206 23.60 -20.43 11.29
CA SER A 206 24.53 -19.60 10.50
C SER A 206 24.00 -19.19 9.13
N HIS A 207 23.01 -19.92 8.61
CA HIS A 207 22.35 -19.73 7.32
C HIS A 207 20.87 -19.29 7.47
N PHE A 208 20.46 -18.88 8.67
CA PHE A 208 19.12 -18.38 8.95
C PHE A 208 19.14 -16.91 9.38
N MET A 209 18.22 -16.11 8.84
CA MET A 209 17.97 -14.75 9.31
C MET A 209 16.47 -14.52 9.48
N ARG A 210 16.05 -14.02 10.64
CA ARG A 210 14.69 -13.53 10.87
C ARG A 210 14.63 -12.02 10.81
N ILE A 211 13.57 -11.52 10.18
CA ILE A 211 13.13 -10.12 10.25
C ILE A 211 11.74 -10.14 10.90
N PRO A 212 11.60 -9.65 12.15
CA PRO A 212 10.38 -9.79 12.95
C PRO A 212 9.31 -8.76 12.52
N VAL A 213 8.66 -9.00 11.38
CA VAL A 213 7.69 -8.05 10.77
C VAL A 213 6.32 -8.67 10.48
N ASN A 214 5.28 -7.88 10.71
CA ASN A 214 3.88 -8.19 10.41
C ASN A 214 3.47 -7.67 9.02
N ASP A 215 2.35 -8.15 8.49
CA ASP A 215 1.82 -7.68 7.21
C ASP A 215 0.72 -6.63 7.45
N ASN A 216 1.12 -5.38 7.73
CA ASN A 216 0.17 -4.31 8.00
C ASN A 216 0.69 -2.92 7.56
N TYR A 217 -0.19 -1.93 7.61
CA TYR A 217 0.03 -0.58 7.10
C TYR A 217 0.90 0.33 7.99
N CYS A 218 1.29 -0.12 9.19
CA CYS A 218 2.13 0.63 10.13
C CYS A 218 3.53 0.01 10.31
N GLU A 219 3.77 -1.18 9.75
CA GLU A 219 5.00 -1.94 9.94
C GLU A 219 6.19 -1.32 9.19
N LYS A 220 7.37 -1.29 9.80
CA LYS A 220 8.58 -0.70 9.22
C LYS A 220 9.55 -1.77 8.73
N LEU A 221 9.58 -1.97 7.42
CA LEU A 221 10.52 -2.87 6.73
C LEU A 221 11.79 -2.15 6.25
N LEU A 222 11.70 -0.86 5.92
CA LEU A 222 12.80 -0.03 5.41
C LEU A 222 14.12 -0.21 6.19
N PRO A 223 14.15 -0.18 7.55
CA PRO A 223 15.41 -0.30 8.31
C PRO A 223 16.09 -1.67 8.19
N TRP A 224 15.37 -2.68 7.71
CA TRP A 224 15.87 -4.05 7.55
C TRP A 224 16.39 -4.35 6.14
N LEU A 225 16.12 -3.49 5.15
CA LEU A 225 16.39 -3.80 3.74
C LEU A 225 17.88 -4.01 3.48
N ASP A 226 18.75 -3.12 3.95
CA ASP A 226 20.19 -3.26 3.71
C ASP A 226 20.78 -4.52 4.34
N LYS A 227 20.43 -4.83 5.59
CA LYS A 227 20.82 -6.07 6.28
C LYS A 227 20.26 -7.33 5.59
N SER A 228 19.06 -7.23 5.01
CA SER A 228 18.47 -8.32 4.21
C SER A 228 19.30 -8.61 2.95
N ILE A 229 19.74 -7.54 2.30
CA ILE A 229 20.48 -7.60 1.04
C ILE A 229 21.89 -8.13 1.30
N GLU A 230 22.56 -7.68 2.37
CA GLU A 230 23.83 -8.25 2.84
C GLU A 230 23.74 -9.75 3.12
N PHE A 231 22.65 -10.24 3.71
CA PHE A 231 22.45 -11.67 3.95
C PHE A 231 22.26 -12.46 2.64
N ILE A 232 21.53 -11.90 1.67
CA ILE A 232 21.37 -12.51 0.33
C ILE A 232 22.70 -12.53 -0.43
N ASP A 233 23.49 -11.45 -0.34
CA ASP A 233 24.80 -11.36 -0.96
C ASP A 233 25.84 -12.28 -0.28
N LYS A 234 25.75 -12.49 1.04
CA LYS A 234 26.53 -13.53 1.74
C LYS A 234 26.28 -14.91 1.14
N ALA A 235 25.02 -15.31 0.96
CA ALA A 235 24.67 -16.59 0.33
C ALA A 235 25.20 -16.67 -1.11
N LYS A 236 25.06 -15.58 -1.88
CA LYS A 236 25.57 -15.46 -3.26
C LYS A 236 27.08 -15.66 -3.35
N VAL A 237 27.86 -15.01 -2.47
CA VAL A 237 29.33 -15.14 -2.43
C VAL A 237 29.76 -16.55 -2.05
N SER A 238 29.02 -17.22 -1.14
CA SER A 238 29.21 -18.65 -0.85
C SER A 238 28.75 -19.60 -1.97
N SER A 239 28.30 -19.09 -3.12
CA SER A 239 27.70 -19.88 -4.22
C SER A 239 26.48 -20.72 -3.81
N CYS A 240 25.74 -20.25 -2.79
CA CYS A 240 24.57 -20.90 -2.24
C CYS A 240 23.26 -20.24 -2.70
N GLN A 241 22.17 -21.00 -2.68
CA GLN A 241 20.81 -20.51 -2.94
C GLN A 241 20.13 -20.10 -1.63
N VAL A 242 19.57 -18.89 -1.61
CA VAL A 242 18.75 -18.36 -0.50
C VAL A 242 17.28 -18.26 -0.90
N ILE A 243 16.40 -18.63 0.03
CA ILE A 243 14.97 -18.33 -0.07
C ILE A 243 14.57 -17.21 0.86
N VAL A 244 13.92 -16.18 0.30
CA VAL A 244 13.27 -15.11 1.04
C VAL A 244 11.79 -15.46 1.14
N HIS A 245 11.30 -15.66 2.37
CA HIS A 245 9.91 -16.09 2.60
C HIS A 245 9.19 -15.30 3.69
N CYS A 246 7.87 -15.37 3.65
CA CYS A 246 7.00 -14.98 4.75
C CYS A 246 5.89 -16.04 4.86
N LEU A 247 4.74 -15.73 5.47
CA LEU A 247 3.64 -16.68 5.57
C LEU A 247 3.13 -17.16 4.19
N ALA A 248 2.82 -16.24 3.28
CA ALA A 248 2.18 -16.54 1.99
C ALA A 248 3.07 -16.31 0.76
N GLY A 249 4.21 -15.63 0.89
CA GLY A 249 5.06 -15.26 -0.26
C GLY A 249 4.40 -14.24 -1.20
N ILE A 250 3.65 -13.28 -0.64
CA ILE A 250 2.86 -12.28 -1.40
C ILE A 250 3.33 -10.85 -1.14
N SER A 251 3.55 -10.46 0.12
CA SER A 251 3.77 -9.06 0.51
C SER A 251 5.16 -8.82 1.13
N ARG A 252 5.37 -9.16 2.41
CA ARG A 252 6.64 -8.93 3.13
C ARG A 252 7.89 -9.43 2.39
N SER A 253 7.95 -10.72 2.07
CA SER A 253 9.11 -11.32 1.36
C SER A 253 9.26 -10.82 -0.07
N ALA A 254 8.15 -10.55 -0.76
CA ALA A 254 8.17 -9.96 -2.09
C ALA A 254 8.80 -8.54 -2.06
N THR A 255 8.49 -7.75 -1.03
CA THR A 255 9.07 -6.41 -0.84
C THR A 255 10.60 -6.48 -0.70
N ILE A 256 11.12 -7.42 0.10
CA ILE A 256 12.57 -7.64 0.24
C ILE A 256 13.20 -8.07 -1.08
N ALA A 257 12.56 -8.99 -1.81
CA ALA A 257 13.04 -9.43 -3.13
C ALA A 257 13.09 -8.26 -4.12
N ILE A 258 12.08 -7.39 -4.16
CA ILE A 258 12.05 -6.19 -5.00
C ILE A 258 13.18 -5.23 -4.59
N ALA A 259 13.36 -4.94 -3.30
CA ALA A 259 14.45 -4.09 -2.81
C ALA A 259 15.85 -4.63 -3.18
N TYR A 260 16.04 -5.96 -3.15
CA TYR A 260 17.26 -6.61 -3.61
C TYR A 260 17.50 -6.37 -5.12
N ILE A 261 16.47 -6.52 -5.96
CA ILE A 261 16.56 -6.23 -7.41
C ILE A 261 16.89 -4.75 -7.65
N MET A 262 16.24 -3.82 -6.94
CA MET A 262 16.54 -2.38 -7.05
C MET A 262 18.02 -2.07 -6.74
N LYS A 263 18.54 -2.55 -5.60
CA LYS A 263 19.92 -2.27 -5.17
C LYS A 263 20.97 -2.96 -6.04
N THR A 264 20.73 -4.20 -6.49
CA THR A 264 21.74 -4.98 -7.23
C THR A 264 21.71 -4.80 -8.74
N MET A 265 20.56 -4.45 -9.34
CA MET A 265 20.42 -4.22 -10.78
C MET A 265 20.26 -2.73 -11.13
N GLY A 266 20.18 -1.84 -10.13
CA GLY A 266 20.00 -0.40 -10.35
C GLY A 266 18.62 -0.02 -10.91
N MET A 267 17.64 -0.92 -10.80
CA MET A 267 16.28 -0.73 -11.32
C MET A 267 15.47 0.26 -10.46
N SER A 268 14.49 0.93 -11.08
CA SER A 268 13.47 1.67 -10.37
C SER A 268 12.61 0.71 -9.52
N SER A 269 11.90 1.23 -8.51
CA SER A 269 10.96 0.43 -7.71
C SER A 269 9.84 -0.18 -8.55
N ASP A 270 9.40 0.51 -9.61
CA ASP A 270 8.38 0.09 -10.56
C ASP A 270 8.88 -1.05 -11.48
N ASP A 271 10.08 -0.92 -12.05
CA ASP A 271 10.67 -1.95 -12.91
C ASP A 271 11.07 -3.20 -12.10
N ALA A 272 11.61 -3.01 -10.90
CA ALA A 272 11.91 -4.11 -9.99
C ALA A 272 10.63 -4.81 -9.50
N TYR A 273 9.53 -4.07 -9.29
CA TYR A 273 8.23 -4.66 -9.02
C TYR A 273 7.77 -5.55 -10.18
N ARG A 274 7.78 -5.04 -11.42
CA ARG A 274 7.44 -5.82 -12.63
C ARG A 274 8.32 -7.08 -12.74
N PHE A 275 9.63 -6.94 -12.61
CA PHE A 275 10.59 -8.05 -12.70
C PHE A 275 10.25 -9.22 -11.76
N VAL A 276 9.85 -8.94 -10.52
CA VAL A 276 9.43 -9.97 -9.56
C VAL A 276 7.99 -10.43 -9.83
N LYS A 277 7.10 -9.54 -10.27
CA LYS A 277 5.70 -9.82 -10.61
C LYS A 277 5.56 -10.80 -11.79
N ASP A 278 6.34 -10.63 -12.84
CA ASP A 278 6.34 -11.48 -14.03
C ASP A 278 6.74 -12.93 -13.70
N ARG A 279 7.62 -13.09 -12.70
CA ARG A 279 8.08 -14.39 -12.22
C ARG A 279 7.12 -15.00 -11.19
N ARG A 280 6.52 -14.18 -10.33
CA ARG A 280 5.55 -14.59 -9.31
C ARG A 280 4.28 -13.73 -9.39
N PRO A 281 3.33 -14.05 -10.30
CA PRO A 281 2.14 -13.23 -10.53
C PRO A 281 1.27 -13.00 -9.28
N SER A 282 1.37 -13.86 -8.26
CA SER A 282 0.64 -13.70 -7.00
C SER A 282 1.16 -12.61 -6.06
N ILE A 283 2.30 -11.94 -6.34
CA ILE A 283 2.80 -10.91 -5.41
C ILE A 283 1.86 -9.70 -5.35
N SER A 284 1.69 -9.19 -4.14
CA SER A 284 0.91 -8.00 -3.83
C SER A 284 1.40 -7.43 -2.48
N PRO A 285 2.55 -6.75 -2.45
CA PRO A 285 2.96 -5.93 -1.32
C PRO A 285 1.86 -4.92 -0.95
N ASN A 286 1.64 -4.74 0.35
CA ASN A 286 0.71 -3.71 0.82
C ASN A 286 1.25 -2.30 0.49
N PHE A 287 0.35 -1.31 0.42
CA PHE A 287 0.71 0.06 0.01
C PHE A 287 1.76 0.74 0.91
N ASN A 288 1.81 0.41 2.20
CA ASN A 288 2.85 0.91 3.12
C ASN A 288 4.24 0.40 2.70
N PHE A 289 4.36 -0.88 2.36
CA PHE A 289 5.61 -1.44 1.84
C PHE A 289 6.00 -0.91 0.45
N LEU A 290 5.03 -0.67 -0.44
CA LEU A 290 5.30 0.01 -1.72
C LEU A 290 5.82 1.46 -1.50
N GLY A 291 5.23 2.19 -0.54
CA GLY A 291 5.72 3.51 -0.13
C GLY A 291 7.16 3.47 0.42
N GLN A 292 7.50 2.43 1.19
CA GLN A 292 8.86 2.22 1.70
C GLN A 292 9.86 1.85 0.59
N LEU A 293 9.44 1.16 -0.48
CA LEU A 293 10.30 0.96 -1.66
C LEU A 293 10.60 2.29 -2.38
N LEU A 294 9.63 3.20 -2.48
CA LEU A 294 9.86 4.54 -3.05
C LEU A 294 10.79 5.41 -2.18
N GLU A 295 10.73 5.27 -0.86
CA GLU A 295 11.72 5.87 0.06
C GLU A 295 13.11 5.28 -0.17
N TYR A 296 13.21 3.94 -0.25
CA TYR A 296 14.47 3.24 -0.48
C TYR A 296 15.11 3.62 -1.82
N GLU A 297 14.32 3.77 -2.89
CA GLU A 297 14.81 4.23 -4.19
C GLU A 297 15.45 5.63 -4.11
N ARG A 298 14.85 6.55 -3.33
CA ARG A 298 15.43 7.88 -3.10
C ARG A 298 16.74 7.80 -2.33
N SER A 299 16.81 6.97 -1.29
CA SER A 299 18.06 6.73 -0.53
C SER A 299 19.16 6.14 -1.41
N LEU A 300 18.85 5.16 -2.28
CA LEU A 300 19.81 4.58 -3.22
C LEU A 300 20.33 5.60 -4.24
N LYS A 301 19.45 6.47 -4.78
CA LYS A 301 19.84 7.56 -5.69
C LYS A 301 20.77 8.57 -5.00
N LEU A 302 20.48 8.94 -3.75
CA LEU A 302 21.32 9.84 -2.96
C LEU A 302 22.70 9.20 -2.68
N LEU A 303 22.73 7.94 -2.25
CA LEU A 303 23.98 7.19 -2.03
C LEU A 303 24.84 7.09 -3.30
N LYS A 304 24.21 6.89 -4.47
CA LYS A 304 24.91 6.87 -5.77
C LYS A 304 25.48 8.25 -6.12
N ALA A 305 24.73 9.33 -5.88
CA ALA A 305 25.19 10.70 -6.11
C ALA A 305 26.36 11.09 -5.18
N LEU A 306 26.31 10.70 -3.90
CA LEU A 306 27.39 10.94 -2.95
C LEU A 306 28.67 10.20 -3.35
N LYS A 307 28.57 8.91 -3.75
CA LYS A 307 29.72 8.14 -4.26
C LYS A 307 30.32 8.76 -5.52
N SER A 308 29.48 9.27 -6.43
CA SER A 308 29.94 9.96 -7.65
C SER A 308 30.60 11.32 -7.41
N LYS A 309 30.48 11.90 -6.20
CA LYS A 309 31.05 13.21 -5.84
C LYS A 309 32.34 13.10 -5.02
N GLY A 310 32.62 11.94 -4.43
CA GLY A 310 33.87 11.65 -3.71
C GLY A 310 35.07 11.33 -4.61
N ASP A 311 34.89 11.30 -5.94
CA ASP A 311 35.90 10.88 -6.94
C ASP A 311 36.68 12.09 -7.54
N TRP A 312 36.48 13.30 -7.00
CA TRP A 312 37.10 14.55 -7.47
C TRP A 312 37.90 15.24 -6.35
N GLY A 313 38.83 14.53 -5.71
CA GLY A 313 39.47 15.07 -4.49
C GLY A 313 40.71 14.38 -3.93
N GLU A 314 41.54 13.72 -4.74
CA GLU A 314 42.91 13.34 -4.34
C GLU A 314 43.79 13.21 -5.59
N GLY A 315 44.37 14.34 -6.01
CA GLY A 315 45.08 14.43 -7.29
C GLY A 315 45.77 15.78 -7.49
N ASP A 316 47.04 15.82 -7.09
CA ASP A 316 48.07 16.81 -7.40
C ASP A 316 48.02 18.18 -6.67
N ALA A 317 48.83 18.25 -5.61
CA ALA A 317 49.25 19.48 -4.95
C ALA A 317 50.78 19.44 -4.74
N GLN A 318 51.52 19.28 -5.83
CA GLN A 318 52.98 19.42 -5.82
C GLN A 318 53.35 20.90 -5.67
N GLN A 319 54.10 21.23 -4.61
CA GLN A 319 54.63 22.57 -4.33
C GLN A 319 55.90 22.83 -5.17
N ASP A 320 56.10 24.06 -5.67
CA ASP A 320 57.24 24.93 -5.27
C ASP A 320 57.17 26.34 -5.92
N PRO A 321 57.99 27.35 -5.51
CA PRO A 321 57.48 28.73 -5.36
C PRO A 321 58.18 29.84 -6.20
N ALA A 322 57.63 31.06 -6.06
CA ALA A 322 58.29 32.38 -5.97
C ALA A 322 57.98 33.47 -7.04
N GLU A 323 58.15 34.73 -6.57
CA GLU A 323 58.31 36.02 -7.27
C GLU A 323 57.10 36.82 -7.85
N VAL A 324 56.52 37.64 -6.96
CA VAL A 324 56.28 39.11 -7.07
C VAL A 324 56.30 39.79 -8.46
N ALA A 325 55.19 40.44 -8.83
CA ALA A 325 55.16 41.79 -9.46
C ALA A 325 53.73 42.39 -9.47
N GLU A 326 53.62 43.68 -9.78
CA GLU A 326 52.50 44.56 -9.40
C GLU A 326 51.76 45.20 -10.60
N SER A 327 50.52 45.67 -10.36
CA SER A 327 49.89 46.85 -11.00
C SER A 327 49.02 46.71 -12.28
N SER A 328 47.76 47.17 -12.11
CA SER A 328 47.03 48.11 -12.99
C SER A 328 46.16 47.70 -14.19
N ARG A 329 44.91 48.22 -14.09
CA ARG A 329 44.00 48.78 -15.13
C ARG A 329 42.88 47.93 -15.75
N GLN A 330 41.84 48.68 -16.11
CA GLN A 330 40.46 48.32 -16.43
C GLN A 330 40.21 48.29 -17.96
N PRO A 331 39.00 47.91 -18.45
CA PRO A 331 38.79 47.32 -19.79
C PRO A 331 38.48 48.36 -20.89
N PRO A 332 38.14 47.88 -22.11
CA PRO A 332 36.85 48.29 -22.65
C PRO A 332 36.04 47.20 -23.40
N THR A 333 34.77 47.51 -23.58
CA THR A 333 33.80 47.00 -24.58
C THR A 333 34.08 47.68 -25.97
N PRO A 334 33.26 47.68 -27.06
CA PRO A 334 31.83 47.29 -27.18
C PRO A 334 31.31 46.73 -28.55
N THR A 335 29.98 46.57 -28.63
CA THR A 335 29.08 46.64 -29.82
C THR A 335 29.24 45.63 -30.99
N SER A 336 28.23 45.38 -31.85
CA SER A 336 26.74 45.41 -31.79
C SER A 336 26.20 44.93 -33.16
N GLU A 337 24.88 44.68 -33.24
CA GLU A 337 24.05 44.56 -34.47
C GLU A 337 24.20 43.30 -35.34
N LYS A 338 23.22 42.87 -36.17
CA LYS A 338 21.78 42.50 -36.00
C LYS A 338 21.17 42.30 -37.41
N ALA A 339 20.11 41.48 -37.51
CA ALA A 339 19.10 41.41 -38.59
C ALA A 339 19.28 40.35 -39.71
N GLU A 340 18.16 40.12 -40.41
CA GLU A 340 17.74 38.90 -41.10
C GLU A 340 17.77 39.02 -42.64
N ASP A 341 17.67 37.88 -43.35
CA ASP A 341 16.52 37.49 -44.21
C ASP A 341 16.93 36.63 -45.44
N VAL A 342 15.96 35.91 -46.02
CA VAL A 342 16.05 34.96 -47.17
C VAL A 342 15.41 35.64 -48.42
N PRO A 343 14.94 35.01 -49.53
CA PRO A 343 15.14 33.69 -50.18
C PRO A 343 15.43 33.71 -51.71
N ARG A 344 15.66 32.54 -52.37
CA ARG A 344 14.90 32.07 -53.58
C ARG A 344 15.45 30.84 -54.34
N SER A 345 14.50 30.02 -54.86
CA SER A 345 14.48 29.25 -56.15
C SER A 345 15.56 28.18 -56.45
N SER A 346 15.34 27.09 -57.21
CA SER A 346 14.13 26.48 -57.83
C SER A 346 14.45 25.05 -58.35
N GLY A 347 13.44 24.20 -58.57
CA GLY A 347 13.58 22.88 -59.25
C GLY A 347 13.76 22.98 -60.78
N PRO A 348 13.45 21.94 -61.61
CA PRO A 348 12.54 20.78 -61.42
C PRO A 348 13.31 19.42 -61.37
N ALA A 349 12.84 18.20 -61.71
CA ALA A 349 11.67 17.68 -62.42
C ALA A 349 11.25 16.21 -62.02
N SER A 350 10.74 15.41 -62.96
CA SER A 350 10.11 14.07 -62.87
C SER A 350 10.47 13.23 -64.14
N PRO A 351 9.93 12.01 -64.48
CA PRO A 351 8.81 11.23 -63.89
C PRO A 351 8.87 9.66 -63.90
N THR A 352 7.81 9.05 -63.31
CA THR A 352 7.14 7.72 -63.62
C THR A 352 7.83 6.35 -63.41
N GLY A 353 7.11 5.44 -62.71
CA GLY A 353 7.30 3.97 -62.75
C GLY A 353 6.79 3.19 -61.52
N ASP A 354 5.59 2.60 -61.60
CA ASP A 354 5.02 1.60 -60.65
C ASP A 354 5.40 0.14 -61.06
N PRO A 355 5.06 -0.93 -60.31
CA PRO A 355 5.29 -1.17 -58.87
C PRO A 355 5.79 -2.63 -58.59
N GLU A 356 6.64 -2.90 -57.58
CA GLU A 356 6.82 -4.29 -57.12
C GLU A 356 7.27 -4.48 -55.65
N ARG A 357 7.43 -5.75 -55.24
CA ARG A 357 7.12 -6.27 -53.89
C ARG A 357 8.38 -6.73 -53.11
N GLN A 358 8.32 -6.62 -51.78
CA GLN A 358 9.09 -7.34 -50.73
C GLN A 358 10.20 -6.62 -49.92
N SER A 359 10.11 -6.83 -48.59
CA SER A 359 11.15 -6.87 -47.53
C SER A 359 12.18 -5.74 -47.38
N GLY A 360 12.06 -4.97 -46.29
CA GLY A 360 13.10 -4.09 -45.75
C GLY A 360 12.81 -3.65 -44.30
N THR A 361 13.82 -3.67 -43.44
CA THR A 361 13.77 -3.43 -41.98
C THR A 361 13.25 -2.03 -41.56
N PRO A 362 12.62 -1.89 -40.38
CA PRO A 362 12.27 -0.58 -39.84
C PRO A 362 13.52 0.14 -39.30
N LYS A 363 13.80 1.35 -39.83
CA LYS A 363 14.85 2.22 -39.29
C LYS A 363 14.42 2.83 -37.95
N VAL A 364 15.35 2.83 -36.99
CA VAL A 364 15.18 3.43 -35.66
C VAL A 364 15.12 4.96 -35.77
N LEU A 365 14.09 5.56 -35.19
CA LEU A 365 13.99 7.02 -35.00
C LEU A 365 14.92 7.47 -33.86
N SER A 366 15.61 8.60 -34.04
CA SER A 366 16.66 9.06 -33.12
C SER A 366 16.08 9.64 -31.81
N PRO A 367 16.83 9.61 -30.68
CA PRO A 367 16.30 9.95 -29.35
C PRO A 367 15.87 11.41 -29.17
N THR A 368 16.33 12.31 -30.04
CA THR A 368 16.16 13.77 -29.91
C THR A 368 14.73 14.25 -30.09
N THR A 369 13.85 13.50 -30.78
CA THR A 369 12.45 13.91 -31.00
C THR A 369 11.56 13.75 -29.76
N LEU A 370 11.94 12.89 -28.79
CA LEU A 370 11.17 12.68 -27.55
C LEU A 370 11.45 13.71 -26.46
N GLN A 371 12.59 14.41 -26.53
CA GLN A 371 12.96 15.43 -25.53
C GLN A 371 12.04 16.66 -25.58
N GLN A 372 11.62 17.08 -26.78
CA GLN A 372 10.82 18.29 -26.97
C GLN A 372 9.34 18.13 -26.56
N GLY A 373 8.80 16.91 -26.57
CA GLY A 373 7.43 16.64 -26.15
C GLY A 373 7.19 16.72 -24.64
N LEU A 374 8.24 16.58 -23.81
CA LEU A 374 8.10 16.49 -22.35
C LEU A 374 8.20 17.83 -21.62
N ASN A 375 8.72 18.87 -22.27
CA ASN A 375 8.85 20.22 -21.67
C ASN A 375 7.51 21.00 -21.62
N GLY A 376 6.42 20.46 -22.18
CA GLY A 376 5.12 21.13 -22.25
C GLY A 376 4.18 20.93 -21.04
N LEU A 377 4.50 20.03 -20.11
CA LEU A 377 3.62 19.68 -18.98
C LEU A 377 3.87 20.54 -17.74
N HIS A 378 3.57 21.84 -17.85
CA HIS A 378 3.59 22.77 -16.71
C HIS A 378 2.39 22.51 -15.79
N LEU A 379 2.55 21.60 -14.82
CA LEU A 379 1.59 21.38 -13.73
C LEU A 379 1.56 22.62 -12.81
N SER A 380 0.40 23.25 -12.64
CA SER A 380 0.27 24.45 -11.80
C SER A 380 0.64 24.16 -10.34
N SER A 381 1.22 25.17 -9.68
CA SER A 381 1.64 25.11 -8.26
C SER A 381 0.51 24.66 -7.33
N GLU A 382 -0.73 25.03 -7.64
CA GLU A 382 -1.95 24.64 -6.90
C GLU A 382 -2.13 23.11 -6.86
N ARG A 383 -1.94 22.40 -7.98
CA ARG A 383 -2.08 20.94 -8.02
C ARG A 383 -1.02 20.25 -7.17
N ILE A 384 0.18 20.83 -7.06
CA ILE A 384 1.25 20.34 -6.19
C ILE A 384 0.88 20.60 -4.72
N GLN A 385 0.30 21.76 -4.40
CA GLN A 385 -0.15 22.08 -3.05
C GLN A 385 -1.32 21.19 -2.60
N ASP A 386 -2.27 20.87 -3.48
CA ASP A 386 -3.35 19.91 -3.19
C ASP A 386 -2.81 18.53 -2.84
N THR A 387 -1.86 17.99 -3.62
CA THR A 387 -1.26 16.67 -3.30
C THR A 387 -0.48 16.68 -1.97
N ASN A 388 0.06 17.83 -1.56
CA ASN A 388 0.78 17.97 -0.29
C ASN A 388 -0.18 18.25 0.90
N ARG A 389 -1.32 18.91 0.68
CA ARG A 389 -2.42 18.97 1.65
C ARG A 389 -3.00 17.57 1.90
N LEU A 390 -3.25 16.81 0.84
CA LEU A 390 -3.76 15.44 0.93
C LEU A 390 -2.80 14.48 1.67
N LYS A 391 -1.47 14.67 1.53
CA LYS A 391 -0.46 13.94 2.32
C LYS A 391 -0.47 14.32 3.81
N ARG A 392 -0.82 15.56 4.16
CA ARG A 392 -0.96 15.99 5.56
C ARG A 392 -2.24 15.49 6.20
N SER A 393 -3.37 15.43 5.49
CA SER A 393 -4.64 14.91 6.03
C SER A 393 -4.65 13.41 6.36
N PHE A 394 -3.66 12.64 5.91
CA PHE A 394 -3.42 11.25 6.35
C PHE A 394 -2.22 11.10 7.31
N SER A 395 -1.57 12.21 7.68
CA SER A 395 -0.55 12.22 8.72
C SER A 395 -1.25 12.31 10.08
N LEU A 396 -1.14 11.28 10.90
CA LEU A 396 -1.66 11.31 12.28
C LEU A 396 -0.83 12.31 13.10
N ASP A 397 -1.45 13.42 13.50
CA ASP A 397 -0.91 14.32 14.53
C ASP A 397 -0.94 13.63 15.89
N ILE A 398 0.02 12.73 16.12
CA ILE A 398 0.27 12.15 17.44
C ILE A 398 0.94 13.22 18.28
N LYS A 399 0.12 13.98 19.02
CA LYS A 399 0.56 15.00 19.95
C LYS A 399 1.42 14.35 21.04
N SER A 400 2.75 14.44 20.88
CA SER A 400 3.73 13.88 21.80
C SER A 400 3.59 14.50 23.18
N ALA A 401 3.07 13.74 24.13
CA ALA A 401 3.04 14.10 25.54
C ALA A 401 4.28 13.56 26.26
N TYR A 402 5.47 14.07 25.92
CA TYR A 402 6.69 14.00 26.75
C TYR A 402 7.69 15.08 26.33
N SER A 403 7.65 16.23 27.02
CA SER A 403 8.78 17.16 27.05
C SER A 403 9.68 16.80 28.24
N PRO A 404 11.01 16.66 28.07
CA PRO A 404 11.92 16.40 29.18
C PRO A 404 12.20 17.69 29.95
N GLY A 405 11.83 17.75 31.23
CA GLY A 405 12.00 18.92 32.08
C GLY A 405 12.44 18.57 33.50
N LEU A 406 13.72 18.82 33.78
CA LEU A 406 14.40 18.94 35.09
C LEU A 406 14.16 17.90 36.20
N ARG A 407 15.27 17.38 36.73
CA ARG A 407 15.33 16.75 38.06
C ARG A 407 15.08 17.80 39.15
N GLN A 408 14.30 17.43 40.17
CA GLN A 408 14.45 17.91 41.55
C GLN A 408 14.25 16.72 42.51
N ASP A 409 14.96 16.76 43.63
CA ASP A 409 15.08 15.65 44.60
C ASP A 409 13.81 15.43 45.46
N PRO A 410 13.63 14.24 46.06
CA PRO A 410 12.44 13.93 46.85
C PRO A 410 12.51 14.54 48.28
N PRO A 411 11.48 15.28 48.73
CA PRO A 411 11.29 15.59 50.14
C PRO A 411 10.71 14.38 50.90
N GLY A 412 11.13 14.19 52.15
CA GLY A 412 10.64 13.14 53.05
C GLY A 412 9.21 13.37 53.59
N PRO A 413 8.69 12.42 54.39
CA PRO A 413 7.29 12.41 54.81
C PRO A 413 7.01 13.29 56.03
N PRO A 414 5.79 13.88 56.10
CA PRO A 414 5.23 14.29 57.39
C PRO A 414 3.78 13.86 57.61
N GLY A 415 3.51 13.35 58.82
CA GLY A 415 2.45 13.89 59.70
C GLY A 415 0.99 13.41 59.51
N PRO A 416 0.34 12.88 60.57
CA PRO A 416 -1.10 12.55 60.55
C PRO A 416 -1.98 13.75 60.92
N GLY A 417 -3.17 13.86 60.34
CA GLY A 417 -4.17 14.86 60.74
C GLY A 417 -5.49 14.83 59.95
N GLU A 418 -6.58 14.59 60.69
CA GLU A 418 -7.98 14.99 60.42
C GLU A 418 -8.66 14.64 59.06
N ALA A 419 -9.60 13.69 59.15
CA ALA A 419 -10.78 13.58 58.28
C ALA A 419 -11.93 14.47 58.85
N PRO A 420 -13.21 14.44 58.37
CA PRO A 420 -13.78 13.78 57.19
C PRO A 420 -14.75 14.67 56.38
N LYS A 421 -15.39 14.11 55.35
CA LYS A 421 -16.86 14.22 55.13
C LYS A 421 -17.33 13.24 54.05
N LEU A 422 -17.88 12.11 54.50
CA LEU A 422 -18.67 11.20 53.66
C LEU A 422 -20.02 10.95 54.35
N CYS A 423 -21.10 11.26 53.65
CA CYS A 423 -22.50 11.05 54.02
C CYS A 423 -23.29 10.90 52.70
N LYS A 424 -24.29 10.02 52.57
CA LYS A 424 -24.77 8.92 53.43
C LYS A 424 -25.86 8.17 52.62
N LEU A 425 -26.09 6.88 52.92
CA LEU A 425 -27.35 6.13 52.64
C LEU A 425 -27.72 5.91 51.14
N ASP A 426 -28.48 4.88 50.74
CA ASP A 426 -28.94 3.67 51.47
C ASP A 426 -29.31 2.54 50.50
N SER A 427 -29.21 1.28 50.95
CA SER A 427 -30.23 0.21 50.77
C SER A 427 -29.66 -1.18 51.13
N PRO A 428 -30.48 -2.14 51.63
CA PRO A 428 -30.03 -2.96 52.74
C PRO A 428 -30.01 -4.49 52.52
N SER A 429 -29.38 -5.16 53.50
CA SER A 429 -29.44 -6.57 53.96
C SER A 429 -30.50 -7.54 53.37
N GLY A 430 -30.24 -8.85 53.22
CA GLY A 430 -29.09 -9.66 53.63
C GLY A 430 -29.38 -10.67 54.76
N SER A 431 -28.93 -11.93 54.57
CA SER A 431 -28.68 -12.98 55.59
C SER A 431 -28.00 -14.17 54.88
N GLY A 432 -27.12 -14.99 55.47
CA GLY A 432 -26.41 -14.91 56.75
C GLY A 432 -25.56 -16.18 56.99
N SER A 433 -24.57 -16.11 57.90
CA SER A 433 -23.81 -17.24 58.49
C SER A 433 -22.65 -17.92 57.70
N LEU A 434 -21.45 -17.36 57.89
CA LEU A 434 -20.28 -17.97 58.56
C LEU A 434 -19.74 -19.38 58.18
N SER A 435 -18.41 -19.38 57.93
CA SER A 435 -17.41 -20.46 57.82
C SER A 435 -17.25 -21.30 59.13
N PRO A 436 -16.39 -22.37 59.25
CA PRO A 436 -14.94 -22.34 58.92
C PRO A 436 -14.21 -23.68 58.52
N PHE A 437 -12.90 -23.52 58.25
CA PHE A 437 -11.79 -24.51 58.18
C PHE A 437 -11.62 -25.47 56.97
N SER A 438 -10.43 -25.38 56.36
CA SER A 438 -9.70 -26.38 55.55
C SER A 438 -8.77 -27.23 56.47
N PRO A 439 -7.83 -28.10 56.01
CA PRO A 439 -7.49 -28.55 54.64
C PRO A 439 -7.29 -30.08 54.48
N GLY A 440 -6.87 -30.55 53.30
CA GLY A 440 -6.35 -31.91 53.11
C GLY A 440 -6.18 -32.31 51.64
N ALA A 441 -5.05 -32.91 51.29
CA ALA A 441 -4.75 -33.48 49.97
C ALA A 441 -4.31 -34.94 50.11
N ASP A 442 -4.54 -35.77 49.09
CA ASP A 442 -3.61 -36.79 48.54
C ASP A 442 -4.34 -37.83 47.68
N SER A 443 -3.61 -38.43 46.72
CA SER A 443 -4.05 -39.59 45.92
C SER A 443 -2.84 -40.44 45.47
N PRO A 444 -2.72 -41.71 45.88
CA PRO A 444 -1.63 -42.60 45.46
C PRO A 444 -2.07 -43.83 44.62
N ASP A 445 -1.24 -44.11 43.61
CA ASP A 445 -0.68 -45.41 43.14
C ASP A 445 -1.47 -46.68 42.67
N ARG A 446 -0.67 -47.47 41.92
CA ARG A 446 -0.81 -48.76 41.16
C ARG A 446 -1.15 -50.04 41.99
N PRO A 447 -1.26 -51.32 41.46
CA PRO A 447 -0.53 -51.93 40.30
C PRO A 447 -1.15 -53.13 39.47
N ALA A 448 -0.32 -53.66 38.53
CA ALA A 448 -0.10 -55.09 38.13
C ALA A 448 -0.82 -55.84 36.96
N GLY A 449 -0.10 -56.01 35.83
CA GLY A 449 0.12 -57.24 34.99
C GLY A 449 -1.04 -58.00 34.26
N PRO A 450 -0.75 -59.01 33.39
CA PRO A 450 0.55 -59.47 32.82
C PRO A 450 0.55 -59.82 31.28
N GLU A 451 1.73 -60.21 30.72
CA GLU A 451 1.99 -61.09 29.52
C GLU A 451 1.38 -60.77 28.10
N LEU A 452 1.90 -61.18 26.92
CA LEU A 452 3.19 -61.76 26.44
C LEU A 452 3.29 -61.63 24.87
N LEU A 453 4.50 -61.90 24.30
CA LEU A 453 4.88 -62.13 22.87
C LEU A 453 4.56 -61.04 21.81
N LEU A 454 5.50 -60.55 20.98
CA LEU A 454 6.35 -61.18 19.93
C LEU A 454 5.56 -61.77 18.73
N GLU A 455 5.55 -61.08 17.59
CA GLU A 455 6.42 -61.42 16.42
C GLU A 455 6.39 -60.37 15.30
N ALA A 456 7.22 -60.56 14.27
CA ALA A 456 7.62 -59.55 13.28
C ALA A 456 6.75 -59.48 12.00
N LYS A 457 6.73 -58.31 11.37
CA LYS A 457 7.17 -58.17 9.97
C LYS A 457 7.55 -56.73 9.60
#